data_AF-A0A975T3X5-F1
#
_entry.id   AF-A0A975T3X5-F1
#
_cell.length_a   1.000
_cell.length_b   1.000
_cell.length_c   1.000
_cell.angle_alpha   90.00
_cell.angle_beta   90.00
_cell.angle_gamma   90.00
#
_symmetry.space_group_name_H-M   'P 1'
#
loop_
_entity.id
_entity.type
_entity.pdbx_description
1 polymer ?
#
loop_
_entity_poly.entity_id
_entity_poly.type
_entity_poly.pdbx_seq_one_letter_code
_entity_poly.pdbx_strand_id
1 'polypeptide(L)'
;MAVEQAGETLGEAAPAGVDETGDETGDETGDETGEGTGEGTADEESSETLDIPLADLRPALEAVLMVADQPLDHITLASAVGYPPGEVASALHELAEEYAEQGRGFDLRNVAGGWRYYTREEFASVVERFVLDGQRARLTQAALETLAVIAYKQPVSRARVSAVRGVNVDGVMRTLVSRGLVEEAGHDGETTAMLYRTTSYFLERIGVESLDDLPELAPFLPDMGDFEDLDARPDPVDVAADPA
;
A
#
# COMPACT_ATOMS: atom_id res chain seq x y z
N MET A 1 14.59 -32.61 -43.17
CA MET A 1 13.31 -31.87 -43.13
C MET A 1 13.68 -30.45 -42.71
N ALA A 2 14.01 -29.48 -43.55
CA ALA A 2 13.47 -29.09 -44.86
C ALA A 2 11.96 -28.82 -44.79
N VAL A 3 11.59 -27.52 -44.74
CA VAL A 3 10.49 -26.75 -45.39
C VAL A 3 10.66 -25.30 -44.83
N GLU A 4 11.31 -24.33 -45.49
CA GLU A 4 10.91 -23.47 -46.65
C GLU A 4 9.55 -22.76 -46.48
N GLN A 5 9.54 -21.45 -46.18
CA GLN A 5 9.43 -20.29 -47.11
C GLN A 5 7.98 -19.86 -47.42
N ALA A 6 7.68 -18.58 -47.12
CA ALA A 6 6.88 -17.58 -47.87
C ALA A 6 6.57 -16.42 -46.91
N GLY A 7 6.82 -15.12 -47.16
CA GLY A 7 6.97 -14.41 -48.43
C GLY A 7 5.74 -13.54 -48.71
N GLU A 8 5.97 -12.28 -49.10
CA GLU A 8 5.03 -11.29 -49.70
C GLU A 8 4.28 -10.33 -48.75
N THR A 9 3.99 -9.07 -49.10
CA THR A 9 4.76 -7.90 -49.62
C THR A 9 3.76 -6.74 -49.80
N LEU A 10 4.20 -5.52 -49.46
CA LEU A 10 3.95 -4.21 -50.12
C LEU A 10 2.53 -3.59 -50.26
N GLY A 11 2.49 -2.27 -50.04
CA GLY A 11 1.50 -1.28 -50.51
C GLY A 11 1.46 -0.07 -49.56
N GLU A 12 2.30 0.95 -49.67
CA GLU A 12 2.28 2.09 -50.64
C GLU A 12 0.92 2.79 -50.73
N ALA A 13 0.83 4.03 -50.21
CA ALA A 13 0.34 5.23 -50.93
C ALA A 13 -0.02 6.38 -49.97
N ALA A 14 0.75 7.46 -50.03
CA ALA A 14 0.20 8.83 -49.94
C ALA A 14 -0.31 9.24 -51.35
N PRO A 15 -1.14 10.30 -51.51
CA PRO A 15 -0.53 11.62 -51.66
C PRO A 15 -1.38 12.82 -51.18
N ALA A 16 -0.74 13.99 -51.34
CA ALA A 16 -1.06 15.37 -51.01
C ALA A 16 -2.30 16.04 -51.67
N GLY A 17 -2.65 17.20 -51.10
CA GLY A 17 -3.37 18.36 -51.67
C GLY A 17 -3.69 19.31 -50.50
N VAL A 18 -3.09 20.50 -50.28
CA VAL A 18 -2.85 21.73 -51.06
C VAL A 18 -4.14 22.46 -51.45
N ASP A 19 -4.09 23.79 -51.26
CA ASP A 19 -5.06 24.88 -51.53
C ASP A 19 -6.10 25.18 -50.44
N GLU A 20 -6.41 26.42 -50.05
CA GLU A 20 -6.17 27.71 -50.71
C GLU A 20 -6.33 28.88 -49.71
N THR A 21 -5.69 29.99 -50.08
CA THR A 21 -5.67 31.34 -49.51
C THR A 21 -7.01 32.10 -49.51
N GLY A 22 -7.11 33.11 -48.62
CA GLY A 22 -8.03 34.27 -48.68
C GLY A 22 -8.28 34.78 -47.24
N ASP A 23 -7.48 35.69 -46.68
CA ASP A 23 -7.46 37.15 -46.94
C ASP A 23 -8.80 37.71 -47.43
N GLU A 24 -9.61 38.23 -46.49
CA GLU A 24 -10.39 39.44 -46.73
C GLU A 24 -10.43 40.26 -45.43
N THR A 25 -9.74 41.40 -45.50
CA THR A 25 -9.83 42.53 -44.60
C THR A 25 -11.12 43.30 -44.88
N GLY A 26 -11.85 43.65 -43.83
CA GLY A 26 -13.08 44.44 -43.92
C GLY A 26 -13.26 45.27 -42.66
N ASP A 27 -12.61 46.43 -42.67
CA ASP A 27 -12.83 47.57 -41.79
C ASP A 27 -14.20 48.19 -42.10
N GLU A 28 -15.11 48.23 -41.12
CA GLU A 28 -16.20 49.21 -41.10
C GLU A 28 -16.37 49.75 -39.68
N THR A 29 -16.01 51.01 -39.55
CA THR A 29 -16.21 51.89 -38.41
C THR A 29 -17.66 52.39 -38.40
N GLY A 30 -18.28 52.39 -37.22
CA GLY A 30 -19.63 52.88 -36.99
C GLY A 30 -19.85 53.19 -35.52
N ASP A 31 -19.38 54.38 -35.13
CA ASP A 31 -19.58 55.09 -33.87
C ASP A 31 -21.08 55.36 -33.60
N GLU A 32 -21.61 54.92 -32.45
CA GLU A 32 -22.68 55.62 -31.74
C GLU A 32 -22.50 55.50 -30.22
N THR A 33 -22.17 56.66 -29.64
CA THR A 33 -22.01 56.98 -28.24
C THR A 33 -23.29 56.77 -27.42
N GLY A 34 -23.18 56.09 -26.28
CA GLY A 34 -24.17 56.06 -25.22
C GLY A 34 -23.50 56.16 -23.85
N GLU A 35 -23.35 57.39 -23.37
CA GLU A 35 -22.76 57.74 -22.07
C GLU A 35 -23.76 57.44 -20.94
N GLY A 36 -23.34 56.63 -19.96
CA GLY A 36 -24.12 56.28 -18.77
C GLY A 36 -23.19 55.97 -17.60
N THR A 37 -22.98 56.98 -16.77
CA THR A 37 -22.15 57.03 -15.57
C THR A 37 -22.65 56.11 -14.45
N GLY A 38 -21.73 55.53 -13.68
CA GLY A 38 -22.05 54.86 -12.41
C GLY A 38 -20.89 54.02 -11.85
N GLU A 39 -20.01 54.67 -11.10
CA GLU A 39 -18.99 54.05 -10.24
C GLU A 39 -19.57 53.04 -9.24
N GLY A 40 -18.79 51.99 -8.97
CA GLY A 40 -18.48 51.59 -7.59
C GLY A 40 -19.22 50.38 -7.03
N THR A 41 -18.39 49.45 -6.55
CA THR A 41 -18.65 48.44 -5.49
C THR A 41 -19.62 47.31 -5.84
N ALA A 42 -19.10 46.29 -6.53
CA ALA A 42 -19.46 44.92 -6.21
C ALA A 42 -18.33 44.39 -5.31
N ASP A 43 -18.58 44.43 -4.00
CA ASP A 43 -17.69 43.93 -2.98
C ASP A 43 -17.34 42.46 -3.23
N GLU A 44 -16.05 42.22 -3.14
CA GLU A 44 -15.38 40.93 -3.06
C GLU A 44 -15.90 40.16 -1.85
N GLU A 45 -16.68 39.10 -2.06
CA GLU A 45 -16.72 38.01 -1.09
C GLU A 45 -15.66 36.99 -1.49
N SER A 46 -14.46 37.31 -1.01
CA SER A 46 -13.30 36.46 -0.78
C SER A 46 -13.62 34.96 -0.68
N SER A 47 -13.42 34.25 -1.79
CA SER A 47 -12.96 32.86 -1.71
C SER A 47 -11.57 32.94 -1.10
N GLU A 48 -11.42 32.55 0.17
CA GLU A 48 -10.12 32.36 0.82
C GLU A 48 -9.28 31.39 0.00
N THR A 49 -8.52 31.93 -0.95
CA THR A 49 -7.46 31.23 -1.65
C THR A 49 -6.43 30.95 -0.58
N LEU A 50 -6.31 29.69 -0.18
CA LEU A 50 -5.28 29.25 0.76
C LEU A 50 -3.92 29.79 0.27
N ASP A 51 -3.16 30.43 1.16
CA ASP A 51 -1.78 30.90 0.91
C ASP A 51 -0.84 29.70 0.69
N ILE A 52 -1.01 29.02 -0.44
CA ILE A 52 -0.10 28.01 -0.93
C ILE A 52 0.91 28.80 -1.78
N PRO A 53 2.23 28.69 -1.53
CA PRO A 53 3.24 29.22 -2.46
C PRO A 53 2.86 28.76 -3.87
N LEU A 54 2.95 29.61 -4.89
CA LEU A 54 2.59 29.29 -6.27
C LEU A 54 3.38 28.05 -6.74
N ALA A 55 2.89 26.88 -6.38
CA ALA A 55 3.46 25.61 -6.74
C ALA A 55 3.06 25.41 -8.19
N ASP A 56 4.03 25.03 -9.02
CA ASP A 56 3.75 24.76 -10.42
C ASP A 56 2.54 23.81 -10.51
N LEU A 57 1.55 24.19 -11.32
CA LEU A 57 0.23 23.53 -11.40
C LEU A 57 0.36 22.00 -11.51
N ARG A 58 1.28 21.53 -12.37
CA ARG A 58 1.49 20.10 -12.60
C ARG A 58 1.99 19.37 -11.34
N PRO A 59 3.12 19.75 -10.71
CA PRO A 59 3.53 19.19 -9.41
C PRO A 59 2.47 19.26 -8.31
N ALA A 60 1.69 20.34 -8.26
CA ALA A 60 0.61 20.47 -7.28
C ALA A 60 -0.49 19.41 -7.50
N LEU A 61 -0.92 19.20 -8.75
CA LEU A 61 -1.89 18.17 -9.11
C LEU A 61 -1.35 16.76 -8.82
N GLU A 62 -0.08 16.49 -9.12
CA GLU A 62 0.58 15.22 -8.80
C GLU A 62 0.53 14.91 -7.31
N ALA A 63 0.88 15.90 -6.48
CA ALA A 63 0.89 15.77 -5.03
C ALA A 63 -0.51 15.47 -4.47
N VAL A 64 -1.53 16.21 -4.93
CA VAL A 64 -2.93 16.01 -4.50
C VAL A 64 -3.46 14.65 -4.93
N LEU A 65 -3.25 14.25 -6.19
CA LEU A 65 -3.71 12.97 -6.73
C LEU A 65 -2.98 11.77 -6.09
N MET A 66 -1.75 11.95 -5.64
CA MET A 66 -0.96 10.91 -4.97
C MET A 66 -1.53 10.54 -3.60
N VAL A 67 -2.10 11.51 -2.87
CA VAL A 67 -2.70 11.27 -1.54
C VAL A 67 -4.18 10.95 -1.58
N ALA A 68 -4.87 11.21 -2.70
CA ALA A 68 -6.30 10.96 -2.84
C ALA A 68 -6.63 9.46 -2.75
N ASP A 69 -7.61 9.10 -1.93
CA ASP A 69 -8.10 7.72 -1.76
C ASP A 69 -9.30 7.38 -2.68
N GLN A 70 -9.97 8.40 -3.23
CA GLN A 70 -11.04 8.29 -4.22
C GLN A 70 -10.72 9.09 -5.51
N PRO A 71 -11.39 8.84 -6.64
CA PRO A 71 -11.30 9.70 -7.82
C PRO A 71 -11.79 11.12 -7.52
N LEU A 72 -11.05 12.15 -7.97
CA LEU A 72 -11.40 13.56 -7.75
C LEU A 72 -11.76 14.23 -9.07
N ASP A 73 -12.88 14.93 -9.13
CA ASP A 73 -13.22 15.72 -10.31
C ASP A 73 -12.32 16.96 -10.44
N HIS A 74 -12.26 17.51 -11.65
CA HIS A 74 -11.41 18.66 -11.96
C HIS A 74 -11.81 19.95 -11.23
N ILE A 75 -13.07 20.09 -10.79
CA ILE A 75 -13.53 21.27 -10.01
C ILE A 75 -12.96 21.20 -8.61
N THR A 76 -13.03 20.03 -7.97
CA THR A 76 -12.46 19.76 -6.65
C THR A 76 -10.95 19.94 -6.66
N LEU A 77 -10.27 19.43 -7.71
CA LEU A 77 -8.84 19.63 -7.89
C LEU A 77 -8.49 21.11 -8.07
N ALA A 78 -9.26 21.85 -8.87
CA ALA A 78 -9.07 23.28 -9.08
C ALA A 78 -9.15 24.09 -7.78
N SER A 79 -10.15 23.80 -6.93
CA SER A 79 -10.24 24.39 -5.59
C SER A 79 -9.06 24.03 -4.71
N ALA A 80 -8.52 22.81 -4.81
CA ALA A 80 -7.41 22.35 -3.98
C ALA A 80 -6.07 23.00 -4.38
N VAL A 81 -5.81 23.21 -5.68
CA VAL A 81 -4.56 23.79 -6.16
C VAL A 81 -4.61 25.31 -6.37
N GLY A 82 -5.80 25.91 -6.36
CA GLY A 82 -5.99 27.37 -6.54
C GLY A 82 -5.87 27.85 -7.98
N TYR A 83 -6.22 27.01 -8.97
CA TYR A 83 -6.14 27.34 -10.41
C TYR A 83 -7.52 27.27 -11.09
N PRO A 84 -7.73 27.95 -12.23
CA PRO A 84 -8.98 27.87 -12.98
C PRO A 84 -9.29 26.43 -13.44
N PRO A 85 -10.57 25.98 -13.39
CA PRO A 85 -10.94 24.62 -13.77
C PRO A 85 -10.53 24.19 -15.19
N GLY A 86 -10.54 25.13 -16.14
CA GLY A 86 -10.12 24.88 -17.52
C GLY A 86 -8.62 24.58 -17.63
N GLU A 87 -7.78 25.30 -16.90
CA GLU A 87 -6.33 25.06 -16.86
C GLU A 87 -6.01 23.72 -16.21
N VAL A 88 -6.71 23.39 -15.12
CA VAL A 88 -6.58 22.11 -14.42
C VAL A 88 -6.98 20.94 -15.33
N ALA A 89 -8.11 21.06 -16.04
CA ALA A 89 -8.56 20.03 -16.96
C ALA A 89 -7.56 19.78 -18.10
N SER A 90 -6.99 20.85 -18.67
CA SER A 90 -5.95 20.73 -19.70
C SER A 90 -4.67 20.10 -19.15
N ALA A 91 -4.19 20.58 -17.99
CA ALA A 91 -2.98 20.04 -17.35
C ALA A 91 -3.12 18.55 -17.01
N LEU A 92 -4.30 18.09 -16.59
CA LEU A 92 -4.56 16.68 -16.31
C LEU A 92 -4.47 15.80 -17.56
N HIS A 93 -4.94 16.30 -18.72
CA HIS A 93 -4.80 15.58 -19.99
C HIS A 93 -3.34 15.53 -20.44
N GLU A 94 -2.64 16.67 -20.39
CA GLU A 94 -1.22 16.75 -20.74
C GLU A 94 -0.37 15.81 -19.88
N LEU A 95 -0.62 15.75 -18.56
CA LEU A 95 0.04 14.82 -17.66
C LEU A 95 -0.26 13.36 -18.01
N ALA A 96 -1.52 13.03 -18.32
CA ALA A 96 -1.89 11.67 -18.69
C ALA A 96 -1.20 11.21 -19.99
N GLU A 97 -1.09 12.08 -20.98
CA GLU A 97 -0.37 11.82 -22.23
C GLU A 97 1.14 11.69 -21.98
N GLU A 98 1.72 12.62 -21.23
CA GLU A 98 3.15 12.63 -20.89
C GLU A 98 3.56 11.34 -20.16
N TYR A 99 2.80 10.89 -19.16
CA TYR A 99 3.09 9.64 -18.48
C TYR A 99 2.98 8.42 -19.39
N ALA A 100 2.08 8.48 -20.38
CA ALA A 100 1.91 7.41 -21.34
C ALA A 100 3.06 7.33 -22.33
N GLU A 101 3.53 8.45 -22.84
CA GLU A 101 4.71 8.52 -23.71
C GLU A 101 5.99 8.09 -22.99
N GLN A 102 6.12 8.44 -21.70
CA GLN A 102 7.27 8.05 -20.88
C GLN A 102 7.28 6.56 -20.49
N GLY A 103 6.18 5.82 -20.72
CA GLY A 103 6.07 4.42 -20.33
C GLY A 103 6.15 4.20 -18.81
N ARG A 104 5.56 5.10 -18.02
CA ARG A 104 5.53 4.99 -16.55
C ARG A 104 4.73 3.74 -16.13
N GLY A 105 5.04 3.16 -14.96
CA GLY A 105 4.31 1.98 -14.43
C GLY A 105 2.87 2.24 -14.00
N PHE A 106 2.39 3.48 -14.11
CA PHE A 106 1.06 3.93 -13.74
C PHE A 106 0.47 4.80 -14.85
N ASP A 107 -0.86 4.93 -14.83
CA ASP A 107 -1.64 5.81 -15.70
C ASP A 107 -2.45 6.77 -14.85
N LEU A 108 -2.56 8.01 -15.30
CA LEU A 108 -3.56 8.95 -14.84
C LEU A 108 -4.81 8.79 -15.72
N ARG A 109 -5.96 8.40 -15.14
CA ARG A 109 -7.19 8.12 -15.89
C ARG A 109 -8.35 8.95 -15.37
N ASN A 110 -9.22 9.40 -16.28
CA ASN A 110 -10.53 9.95 -15.95
C ASN A 110 -11.59 8.83 -16.00
N VAL A 111 -12.21 8.52 -14.85
CA VAL A 111 -13.25 7.50 -14.71
C VAL A 111 -14.43 8.10 -13.98
N ALA A 112 -15.63 7.99 -14.56
CA ALA A 112 -16.87 8.52 -14.01
C ALA A 112 -16.81 10.01 -13.62
N GLY A 113 -16.02 10.81 -14.36
CA GLY A 113 -15.83 12.24 -14.10
C GLY A 113 -14.73 12.59 -13.09
N GLY A 114 -14.09 11.59 -12.48
CA GLY A 114 -12.99 11.77 -11.53
C GLY A 114 -11.65 11.29 -12.09
N TRP A 115 -10.57 11.96 -11.69
CA TRP A 115 -9.19 11.63 -12.04
C TRP A 115 -8.53 10.82 -10.92
N ARG A 116 -7.77 9.80 -11.30
CA ARG A 116 -7.01 8.96 -10.36
C ARG A 116 -5.85 8.24 -11.03
N TYR A 117 -4.81 7.95 -10.24
CA TYR A 117 -3.73 7.04 -10.64
C TYR A 117 -4.17 5.57 -10.58
N TYR A 118 -3.82 4.83 -11.63
CA TYR A 118 -3.98 3.38 -11.72
C TYR A 118 -2.66 2.75 -12.11
N THR A 119 -2.40 1.51 -11.69
CA THR A 119 -1.28 0.74 -12.22
C THR A 119 -1.57 0.35 -13.67
N ARG A 120 -0.56 0.42 -14.53
CA ARG A 120 -0.67 -0.09 -15.90
C ARG A 120 -0.89 -1.60 -15.90
N GLU A 121 -1.73 -2.05 -16.83
CA GLU A 121 -2.08 -3.47 -16.98
C GLU A 121 -0.85 -4.33 -17.31
N GLU A 122 0.11 -3.78 -18.06
CA GLU A 122 1.39 -4.42 -18.38
C GLU A 122 2.17 -4.88 -17.13
N PHE A 123 1.98 -4.20 -16.00
CA PHE A 123 2.63 -4.53 -14.72
C PHE A 123 1.73 -5.30 -13.75
N ALA A 124 0.54 -5.73 -14.17
CA ALA A 124 -0.42 -6.43 -13.32
C ALA A 124 0.19 -7.66 -12.62
N SER A 125 1.01 -8.44 -13.33
CA SER A 125 1.68 -9.62 -12.77
C SER A 125 2.67 -9.29 -11.63
N VAL A 126 3.35 -8.15 -11.70
CA VAL A 126 4.29 -7.68 -10.67
C VAL A 126 3.52 -7.22 -9.44
N VAL A 127 2.45 -6.44 -9.65
CA VAL A 127 1.55 -5.97 -8.58
C VAL A 127 0.86 -7.14 -7.90
N GLU A 128 0.34 -8.10 -8.66
CA GLU A 128 -0.29 -9.31 -8.13
C GLU A 128 0.67 -10.09 -7.23
N ARG A 129 1.91 -10.33 -7.67
CA ARG A 129 2.92 -10.99 -6.84
C ARG A 129 3.17 -10.23 -5.53
N PHE A 130 3.33 -8.91 -5.59
CA PHE A 130 3.51 -8.08 -4.39
C PHE A 130 2.30 -8.16 -3.44
N VAL A 131 1.08 -8.08 -3.97
CA VAL A 131 -0.16 -8.19 -3.19
C VAL A 131 -0.30 -9.58 -2.60
N LEU A 132 0.02 -10.64 -3.34
CA LEU A 132 -0.02 -12.03 -2.86
C LEU A 132 1.04 -12.29 -1.78
N ASP A 133 2.24 -11.71 -1.91
CA ASP A 133 3.24 -11.70 -0.84
C ASP A 133 2.75 -10.94 0.40
N GLY A 134 1.98 -9.86 0.19
CA GLY A 134 1.22 -9.17 1.23
C GLY A 134 0.04 -9.97 1.81
N GLN A 135 -0.62 -10.83 1.04
CA GLN A 135 -1.70 -11.70 1.52
C GLN A 135 -1.17 -12.90 2.29
N ARG A 136 0.03 -13.40 1.92
CA ARG A 136 0.80 -14.27 2.81
C ARG A 136 1.00 -13.58 4.16
N ALA A 137 0.98 -12.25 4.28
CA ALA A 137 1.13 -11.56 5.57
C ALA A 137 -0.02 -11.77 6.58
N ARG A 138 -1.19 -12.32 6.20
CA ARG A 138 -2.17 -12.76 7.21
C ARG A 138 -1.64 -14.00 7.92
N LEU A 139 -1.55 -13.92 9.25
CA LEU A 139 -1.23 -15.08 10.07
C LEU A 139 -2.42 -16.04 10.07
N THR A 140 -2.14 -17.34 9.98
CA THR A 140 -3.15 -18.37 10.19
C THR A 140 -3.60 -18.37 11.65
N GLN A 141 -4.76 -18.95 11.95
CA GLN A 141 -5.22 -19.09 13.34
C GLN A 141 -4.17 -19.79 14.22
N ALA A 142 -3.57 -20.86 13.73
CA ALA A 142 -2.50 -21.55 14.45
C ALA A 142 -1.29 -20.65 14.74
N ALA A 143 -0.97 -19.72 13.83
CA ALA A 143 0.11 -18.76 14.02
C ALA A 143 -0.26 -17.64 15.00
N LEU A 144 -1.50 -17.17 14.99
CA LEU A 144 -2.02 -16.21 15.95
C LEU A 144 -2.04 -16.80 17.37
N GLU A 145 -2.50 -18.04 17.52
CA GLU A 145 -2.50 -18.74 18.80
C GLU A 145 -1.07 -18.95 19.34
N THR A 146 -0.10 -19.29 18.49
CA THR A 146 1.31 -19.40 18.91
C THR A 146 1.87 -18.04 19.31
N LEU A 147 1.60 -17.00 18.51
CA LEU A 147 2.05 -15.64 18.79
C LEU A 147 1.49 -15.13 20.12
N ALA A 148 0.22 -15.42 20.41
CA ALA A 148 -0.40 -15.09 21.69
C ALA A 148 0.32 -15.78 22.85
N VAL A 149 0.61 -17.09 22.76
CA VAL A 149 1.38 -17.80 23.80
C VAL A 149 2.73 -17.12 24.05
N ILE A 150 3.45 -16.73 22.99
CA ILE A 150 4.74 -16.03 23.13
C ILE A 150 4.56 -14.66 23.79
N ALA A 151 3.58 -13.86 23.34
CA ALA A 151 3.35 -12.52 23.88
C ALA A 151 3.07 -12.52 25.39
N TYR A 152 2.30 -13.48 25.89
CA TYR A 152 1.96 -13.59 27.32
C TYR A 152 2.97 -14.39 28.16
N LYS A 153 3.84 -15.21 27.55
CA LYS A 153 4.79 -16.08 28.27
C LYS A 153 6.25 -15.74 28.07
N GLN A 154 6.56 -14.72 27.26
CA GLN A 154 7.94 -14.32 27.00
C GLN A 154 8.70 -13.91 28.27
N PRO A 155 10.01 -14.17 28.33
CA PRO A 155 10.80 -14.94 27.37
C PRO A 155 10.49 -16.45 27.48
N VAL A 156 10.22 -17.13 26.34
CA VAL A 156 9.76 -18.53 26.33
C VAL A 156 10.54 -19.40 25.34
N SER A 157 10.81 -20.65 25.70
CA SER A 157 11.47 -21.61 24.80
C SER A 157 10.50 -22.24 23.80
N ARG A 158 11.02 -22.63 22.62
CA ARG A 158 10.24 -23.36 21.60
C ARG A 158 9.55 -24.63 22.15
N ALA A 159 10.24 -25.37 23.02
CA ALA A 159 9.70 -26.58 23.63
C ALA A 159 8.49 -26.28 24.52
N ARG A 160 8.58 -25.21 25.34
CA ARG A 160 7.47 -24.77 26.21
C ARG A 160 6.27 -24.28 25.40
N VAL A 161 6.49 -23.55 24.31
CA VAL A 161 5.41 -23.15 23.39
C VAL A 161 4.74 -24.37 22.76
N SER A 162 5.50 -25.37 22.32
CA SER A 162 4.96 -26.61 21.76
C SER A 162 4.14 -27.40 22.79
N ALA A 163 4.60 -27.46 24.03
CA ALA A 163 3.88 -28.12 25.13
C ALA A 163 2.53 -27.43 25.42
N VAL A 164 2.50 -26.09 25.51
CA VAL A 164 1.26 -25.32 25.70
C VAL A 164 0.29 -25.52 24.54
N ARG A 165 0.78 -25.57 23.30
CA ARG A 165 -0.07 -25.76 22.11
C ARG A 165 -0.47 -27.22 21.86
N GLY A 166 0.19 -28.19 22.50
CA GLY A 166 -0.04 -29.62 22.30
C GLY A 166 0.28 -30.13 20.88
N VAL A 167 0.95 -29.33 20.05
CA VAL A 167 1.27 -29.64 18.65
C VAL A 167 2.67 -29.13 18.28
N ASN A 168 3.23 -29.63 17.17
CA ASN A 168 4.49 -29.11 16.66
C ASN A 168 4.32 -27.67 16.15
N VAL A 169 5.13 -26.74 16.67
CA VAL A 169 5.12 -25.32 16.32
C VAL A 169 6.27 -24.88 15.42
N ASP A 170 7.16 -25.78 14.98
CA ASP A 170 8.40 -25.42 14.26
C ASP A 170 8.17 -24.56 13.01
N GLY A 171 7.21 -24.93 12.17
CA GLY A 171 6.88 -24.19 10.95
C GLY A 171 6.29 -22.81 11.25
N VAL A 172 5.50 -22.71 12.33
CA VAL A 172 4.90 -21.45 12.78
C VAL A 172 5.96 -20.54 13.38
N MET A 173 6.84 -21.07 14.23
CA MET A 173 7.96 -20.32 14.83
C MET A 173 8.86 -19.72 13.75
N ARG A 174 9.25 -20.51 12.74
CA ARG A 174 10.02 -20.02 11.60
C ARG A 174 9.30 -18.88 10.87
N THR A 175 7.99 -19.01 10.70
CA THR A 175 7.17 -18.00 10.04
C THR A 175 7.11 -16.70 10.86
N LEU A 176 6.88 -16.79 12.17
CA LEU A 176 6.81 -15.63 13.07
C LEU A 176 8.15 -14.88 13.15
N VAL A 177 9.26 -15.62 13.22
CA VAL A 177 10.62 -15.06 13.18
C VAL A 177 10.91 -14.42 11.81
N SER A 178 10.61 -15.10 10.70
CA SER A 178 10.83 -14.54 9.35
C SER A 178 10.02 -13.26 9.08
N ARG A 179 8.91 -13.08 9.79
CA ARG A 179 8.04 -11.89 9.69
C ARG A 179 8.42 -10.80 10.69
N GLY A 180 9.45 -11.02 11.49
CA GLY A 180 9.90 -10.05 12.48
C GLY A 180 8.89 -9.77 13.60
N LEU A 181 7.92 -10.65 13.83
CA LEU A 181 6.97 -10.53 14.95
C LEU A 181 7.54 -11.11 16.25
N VAL A 182 8.49 -12.02 16.13
CA VAL A 182 9.18 -12.70 17.22
C VAL A 182 10.68 -12.69 16.93
N GLU A 183 11.50 -12.52 17.96
CA GLU A 183 12.96 -12.57 17.89
C GLU A 183 13.54 -13.46 18.99
N GLU A 184 14.82 -13.79 18.84
CA GLU A 184 15.59 -14.57 19.81
C GLU A 184 16.00 -13.69 21.01
N ALA A 185 15.74 -14.18 22.21
CA ALA A 185 15.92 -13.48 23.48
C ALA A 185 17.07 -14.05 24.32
N GLY A 186 18.05 -14.70 23.68
CA GLY A 186 19.14 -15.39 24.34
C GLY A 186 18.81 -16.83 24.72
N HIS A 187 19.59 -17.40 25.63
CA HIS A 187 19.45 -18.80 26.03
C HIS A 187 19.01 -18.91 27.49
N ASP A 188 18.19 -19.92 27.75
CA ASP A 188 17.82 -20.35 29.07
C ASP A 188 19.06 -20.80 29.86
N GLY A 189 19.26 -20.23 31.05
CA GLY A 189 20.47 -20.40 31.84
C GLY A 189 20.68 -21.82 32.38
N GLU A 190 19.62 -22.62 32.44
CA GLU A 190 19.64 -23.98 32.99
C GLU A 190 19.66 -25.04 31.88
N THR A 191 18.91 -24.80 30.81
CA THR A 191 18.68 -25.80 29.74
C THR A 191 19.43 -25.50 28.44
N THR A 192 20.10 -24.35 28.33
CA THR A 192 20.72 -23.86 27.08
C THR A 192 19.71 -23.75 25.91
N ALA A 193 18.41 -23.78 26.19
CA ALA A 193 17.39 -23.65 25.15
C ALA A 193 17.29 -22.20 24.65
N MET A 194 17.16 -22.00 23.34
CA MET A 194 16.92 -20.66 22.79
C MET A 194 15.53 -20.15 23.24
N LEU A 195 15.51 -18.92 23.76
CA LEU A 195 14.33 -18.20 24.21
C LEU A 195 13.83 -17.27 23.11
N TYR A 196 12.52 -17.02 23.08
CA TYR A 196 11.86 -16.17 22.11
C TYR A 196 11.02 -15.11 22.82
N ARG A 197 10.93 -13.93 22.19
CA ARG A 197 10.11 -12.79 22.64
C ARG A 197 9.51 -12.05 21.46
N THR A 198 8.44 -11.29 21.67
CA THR A 198 7.85 -10.41 20.64
C THR A 198 8.73 -9.18 20.40
N THR A 199 8.66 -8.63 19.19
CA THR A 199 9.43 -7.44 18.78
C THR A 199 8.62 -6.15 18.95
N SER A 200 9.27 -4.99 18.77
CA SER A 200 8.55 -3.69 18.66
C SER A 200 7.58 -3.67 17.48
N TYR A 201 7.93 -4.34 16.37
CA TYR A 201 7.07 -4.46 15.19
C TYR A 201 5.75 -5.17 15.50
N PHE A 202 5.74 -6.12 16.44
CA PHE A 202 4.50 -6.72 16.93
C PHE A 202 3.59 -5.68 17.62
N LEU A 203 4.14 -4.86 18.52
CA LEU A 203 3.40 -3.83 19.27
C LEU A 203 2.77 -2.79 18.34
N GLU A 204 3.55 -2.31 17.35
CA GLU A 204 3.08 -1.41 16.30
C GLU A 204 1.91 -2.02 15.51
N ARG A 205 1.98 -3.33 15.22
CA ARG A 205 0.95 -4.03 14.43
C ARG A 205 -0.36 -4.24 15.18
N ILE A 206 -0.32 -4.37 16.51
CA ILE A 206 -1.52 -4.55 17.33
C ILE A 206 -2.05 -3.23 17.89
N GLY A 207 -1.28 -2.14 17.77
CA GLY A 207 -1.70 -0.79 18.15
C GLY A 207 -1.63 -0.51 19.65
N VAL A 208 -0.65 -1.11 20.35
CA VAL A 208 -0.43 -0.87 21.79
C VAL A 208 0.97 -0.33 22.04
N GLU A 209 1.15 0.44 23.11
CA GLU A 209 2.44 1.05 23.45
C GLU A 209 3.37 0.06 24.16
N SER A 210 2.80 -0.84 24.95
CA SER A 210 3.55 -1.82 25.74
C SER A 210 2.85 -3.19 25.82
N LEU A 211 3.60 -4.20 26.27
CA LEU A 211 3.04 -5.53 26.53
C LEU A 211 2.08 -5.54 27.73
N ASP A 212 2.19 -4.56 28.63
CA ASP A 212 1.32 -4.43 29.80
C ASP A 212 -0.09 -3.97 29.42
N ASP A 213 -0.24 -3.39 28.21
CA ASP A 213 -1.54 -2.99 27.64
C ASP A 213 -2.29 -4.16 26.99
N LEU A 214 -1.69 -5.37 26.97
CA LEU A 214 -2.36 -6.55 26.47
C LEU A 214 -3.52 -6.95 27.40
N PRO A 215 -4.71 -7.31 26.87
CA PRO A 215 -5.83 -7.73 27.68
C PRO A 215 -5.46 -8.89 28.61
N GLU A 216 -5.92 -8.85 29.87
CA GLU A 216 -5.74 -9.98 30.76
C GLU A 216 -6.38 -11.24 30.17
N LEU A 217 -5.70 -12.38 30.31
CA LEU A 217 -6.24 -13.67 29.94
C LEU A 217 -7.46 -13.92 30.82
N ALA A 218 -8.66 -13.79 30.25
CA ALA A 218 -9.92 -14.10 30.91
C ALA A 218 -9.87 -15.48 31.62
N PRO A 219 -10.65 -15.72 32.69
CA PRO A 219 -10.50 -16.86 33.62
C PRO A 219 -10.78 -18.28 33.06
N PHE A 220 -10.69 -18.48 31.74
CA PHE A 220 -11.00 -19.74 31.04
C PHE A 220 -9.77 -20.49 30.51
N LEU A 221 -8.56 -20.14 30.95
CA LEU A 221 -7.36 -20.95 30.71
C LEU A 221 -7.07 -21.82 31.94
N PRO A 222 -6.68 -23.11 31.75
CA PRO A 222 -6.29 -23.96 32.87
C PRO A 222 -5.15 -23.32 33.67
N ASP A 223 -5.23 -23.46 34.99
CA ASP A 223 -4.38 -22.77 35.95
C ASP A 223 -2.90 -23.13 35.77
N MET A 224 -2.02 -22.14 35.92
CA MET A 224 -0.62 -22.19 35.50
C MET A 224 0.32 -23.02 36.40
N GLY A 225 -0.22 -23.75 37.39
CA GLY A 225 0.55 -24.52 38.38
C GLY A 225 0.93 -25.93 37.95
N ASP A 226 0.27 -26.51 36.93
CA ASP A 226 0.44 -27.94 36.60
C ASP A 226 1.65 -28.25 35.70
N PHE A 227 2.50 -27.26 35.41
CA PHE A 227 3.63 -27.42 34.46
C PHE A 227 5.02 -27.34 35.11
N GLU A 228 5.12 -27.11 36.44
CA GLU A 228 6.40 -27.13 37.17
C GLU A 228 6.95 -28.55 37.38
N ASP A 229 6.15 -29.60 37.18
CA ASP A 229 6.58 -30.99 37.38
C ASP A 229 7.33 -31.61 36.17
N LEU A 230 7.51 -30.88 35.07
CA LEU A 230 8.19 -31.40 33.88
C LEU A 230 9.73 -31.40 33.99
N ASP A 231 10.28 -30.77 35.03
CA ASP A 231 11.71 -30.84 35.39
C ASP A 231 12.04 -31.98 36.37
N ALA A 232 11.04 -32.76 36.78
CA ALA A 232 11.28 -33.99 37.51
C ALA A 232 11.93 -35.01 36.55
N ARG A 233 13.24 -35.24 36.75
CA ARG A 233 13.96 -36.33 36.10
C ARG A 233 13.11 -37.60 36.16
N PRO A 234 12.81 -38.28 35.04
CA PRO A 234 12.22 -39.59 35.13
C PRO A 234 13.19 -40.47 35.93
N ASP A 235 12.67 -41.10 37.01
CA ASP A 235 13.42 -42.09 37.76
C ASP A 235 14.03 -43.10 36.77
N PRO A 236 15.32 -43.46 36.91
CA PRO A 236 15.92 -44.43 36.02
C PRO A 236 15.12 -45.73 36.14
N VAL A 237 14.45 -46.09 35.06
CA VAL A 237 13.86 -47.42 34.88
C VAL A 237 14.98 -48.43 35.07
N ASP A 238 14.96 -49.12 36.19
CA ASP A 238 15.83 -50.25 36.47
C ASP A 238 15.51 -51.33 35.44
N VAL A 239 16.30 -51.36 34.36
CA VAL A 239 16.31 -52.47 33.41
C VAL A 239 16.97 -53.64 34.12
N ALA A 240 16.22 -54.26 35.02
CA ALA A 240 16.57 -55.53 35.60
C ALA A 240 16.80 -56.50 34.43
N ALA A 241 18.06 -56.92 34.32
CA ALA A 241 18.47 -58.01 33.48
C ALA A 241 17.55 -59.20 33.68
N ASP A 242 17.03 -59.74 32.59
CA ASP A 242 16.48 -61.09 32.56
C ASP A 242 17.59 -62.02 32.07
N PRO A 243 18.25 -62.79 32.96
CA PRO A 243 19.09 -63.90 32.54
C PRO A 243 18.30 -65.22 32.60
N ALA A 244 17.99 -65.79 31.43
CA ALA A 244 18.25 -67.18 31.03
C ALA A 244 17.51 -67.54 29.72
#